data_AF-A0A2D4H7L9-F1
#
_entry.id   AF-A0A2D4H7L9-F1
#
_cell.length_a   1.000
_cell.length_b   1.000
_cell.length_c   1.000
_cell.angle_alpha   90.00
_cell.angle_beta   90.00
_cell.angle_gamma   90.00
#
_symmetry.space_group_name_H-M   'P 1'
#
loop_
_entity.id
_entity.type
_entity.pdbx_description
1 polymer ?
#
loop_
_entity_poly.entity_id
_entity_poly.type
_entity_poly.pdbx_seq_one_letter_code
_entity_poly.pdbx_strand_id
1 'polypeptide(L)'
;WLSLQYLGHDGIVQRIKHASQLSQRLLENLKNQDFIRTSVEDEFSSPVVVFKFSPEKSHIDQMLYAAQLSSVTGNERDVGDTFNQWLGEQLAQLVPASGVDLVDLEDEGTCVRFSPLMTSAVLGTEVQDVDQLMDCLKMKVPVLNCTLQLREEFEQEVKRTVGLSYVEDFTWPGLGVVRYVGSAETRYKGQNEETPEKDMEKINSSLLKKLNELESDLLFSLGPEFGAEKNCIYIGMVTEDLDVSELVEMIAASGREIEENSRLLENMTEVVRKGIQDAQVQLQKANEERLLEEGLLRQIPVVGSVMNWFSPFHASPKGQTFNLTAGSLESTETTYISKAQATGITPPPTPTSSHAKQKFPGQKLFKRAGRNSDGVSETSSVSQATDLDRGEFAASPLQQENGEPLSESMPPLPQETTSVSPGAKSQAPGNDHLLS
;
A
#
# COMPACT_ATOMS: atom_id res chain seq x y z
N TRP A 1 42.75 -22.48 18.88
CA TRP A 1 44.21 -22.39 18.70
C TRP A 1 44.60 -21.25 17.76
N LEU A 2 44.12 -21.22 16.50
CA LEU A 2 44.35 -20.10 15.57
C LEU A 2 43.94 -18.73 16.14
N SER A 3 42.76 -18.59 16.74
CA SER A 3 42.32 -17.32 17.35
C SER A 3 43.23 -16.88 18.51
N LEU A 4 43.76 -17.84 19.29
CA LEU A 4 44.72 -17.57 20.37
C LEU A 4 46.07 -17.12 19.82
N GLN A 5 46.52 -17.65 18.68
CA GLN A 5 47.75 -17.20 18.04
C GLN A 5 47.59 -15.83 17.37
N TYR A 6 46.45 -15.56 16.75
CA TYR A 6 46.21 -14.30 16.04
C TYR A 6 45.96 -13.12 16.99
N LEU A 7 45.16 -13.33 18.04
CA LEU A 7 44.78 -12.27 18.99
C LEU A 7 45.70 -12.21 20.22
N GLY A 8 46.36 -13.32 20.56
CA GLY A 8 47.01 -13.47 21.85
C GLY A 8 46.02 -13.50 23.02
N HIS A 9 46.56 -13.71 24.21
CA HIS A 9 45.78 -13.61 25.45
C HIS A 9 45.18 -12.20 25.63
N ASP A 10 46.02 -11.17 25.46
CA ASP A 10 45.61 -9.80 25.73
C ASP A 10 44.55 -9.29 24.74
N GLY A 11 44.63 -9.69 23.46
CA GLY A 11 43.60 -9.35 22.48
C GLY A 11 42.25 -10.03 22.77
N ILE A 12 42.25 -11.27 23.27
CA ILE A 12 41.02 -11.93 23.72
C ILE A 12 40.43 -11.20 24.92
N VAL A 13 41.25 -10.87 25.92
CA VAL A 13 40.81 -10.13 27.11
C VAL A 13 40.26 -8.76 26.72
N GLN A 14 40.92 -8.03 25.82
CA GLN A 14 40.44 -6.74 25.31
C GLN A 14 39.09 -6.87 24.59
N ARG A 15 38.90 -7.89 23.75
CA ARG A 15 37.61 -8.12 23.07
C ARG A 15 36.48 -8.42 24.03
N ILE A 16 36.72 -9.27 25.03
CA ILE A 16 35.71 -9.58 26.06
C ILE A 16 35.37 -8.30 26.85
N LYS A 17 36.38 -7.55 27.30
CA LYS A 17 36.17 -6.29 28.02
C LYS A 17 35.36 -5.29 27.20
N HIS A 18 35.69 -5.12 25.92
CA HIS A 18 34.98 -4.24 25.02
C HIS A 18 33.51 -4.66 24.84
N ALA A 19 33.26 -5.95 24.57
CA ALA A 19 31.90 -6.47 24.44
C ALA A 19 31.08 -6.31 25.74
N SER A 20 31.68 -6.58 26.90
CA SER A 20 31.03 -6.35 28.20
C SER A 20 30.72 -4.87 28.43
N GLN A 21 31.61 -3.95 28.06
CA GLN A 21 31.36 -2.50 28.18
C GLN A 21 30.18 -2.04 27.32
N LEU A 22 30.11 -2.50 26.06
CA LEU A 22 28.97 -2.20 25.18
C LEU A 22 27.65 -2.76 25.74
N SER A 23 27.69 -3.99 26.27
CA SER A 23 26.52 -4.65 26.86
C SER A 23 26.02 -3.92 28.11
N GLN A 24 26.93 -3.53 29.00
CA GLN A 24 26.62 -2.76 30.21
C GLN A 24 26.00 -1.40 29.85
N ARG A 25 26.58 -0.69 28.88
CA ARG A 25 26.01 0.59 28.41
C ARG A 25 24.59 0.43 27.88
N LEU A 26 24.34 -0.59 27.07
CA LEU A 26 23.00 -0.87 26.57
C LEU A 26 22.05 -1.17 27.74
N LEU A 27 22.44 -2.06 28.64
CA LEU A 27 21.62 -2.46 29.79
C LEU A 27 21.26 -1.27 30.70
N GLU A 28 22.22 -0.39 31.00
CA GLU A 28 21.97 0.84 31.78
C GLU A 28 20.96 1.76 31.09
N ASN A 29 21.06 1.91 29.77
CA ASN A 29 20.12 2.72 29.00
C ASN A 29 18.71 2.09 28.96
N LEU A 30 18.62 0.77 28.82
CA LEU A 30 17.36 0.02 28.80
C LEU A 30 16.63 0.05 30.14
N LYS A 31 17.35 0.03 31.28
CA LYS A 31 16.77 0.16 32.62
C LYS A 31 15.98 1.46 32.83
N ASN A 32 16.25 2.49 32.02
CA ASN A 32 15.57 3.77 32.05
C ASN A 32 14.45 3.88 31.01
N GLN A 33 14.10 2.81 30.30
CA GLN A 33 13.02 2.80 29.31
C GLN A 33 11.78 2.14 29.88
N ASP A 34 10.70 2.92 30.00
CA ASP A 34 9.38 2.38 30.22
C ASP A 34 9.00 1.48 29.02
N PHE A 35 8.24 0.41 29.26
CA PHE A 35 7.79 -0.57 28.25
C PHE A 35 8.85 -1.50 27.64
N ILE A 36 10.10 -1.48 28.12
CA ILE A 36 11.12 -2.47 27.72
C ILE A 36 11.48 -3.35 28.92
N ARG A 37 11.33 -4.67 28.75
CA ARG A 37 11.72 -5.66 29.76
C ARG A 37 13.03 -6.31 29.33
N THR A 38 14.02 -6.28 30.21
CA THR A 38 15.30 -6.95 30.01
C THR A 38 15.32 -8.31 30.71
N SER A 39 15.86 -9.32 30.04
CA SER A 39 16.09 -10.65 30.60
C SER A 39 17.60 -10.91 30.59
N VAL A 40 18.25 -10.82 31.75
CA VAL A 40 19.70 -11.05 31.88
C VAL A 40 19.94 -11.99 33.05
N GLU A 41 20.70 -13.07 32.82
CA GLU A 41 21.04 -14.06 33.85
C GLU A 41 21.97 -13.49 34.94
N ASP A 42 22.86 -12.56 34.59
CA ASP A 42 23.74 -11.81 35.49
C ASP A 42 23.96 -10.37 34.98
N GLU A 43 23.29 -9.41 35.62
CA GLU A 43 23.30 -7.99 35.23
C GLU A 43 24.68 -7.33 35.24
N PHE A 44 25.66 -7.89 35.96
CA PHE A 44 26.95 -7.23 36.17
C PHE A 44 28.06 -7.77 35.26
N SER A 45 27.91 -8.97 34.70
CA SER A 45 28.99 -9.64 33.95
C SER A 45 28.60 -10.17 32.57
N SER A 46 27.30 -10.25 32.25
CA SER A 46 26.86 -10.81 30.97
C SER A 46 27.29 -9.93 29.78
N PRO A 47 28.02 -10.48 28.79
CA PRO A 47 28.33 -9.81 27.53
C PRO A 47 27.17 -9.93 26.51
N VAL A 48 25.99 -10.36 26.97
CA VAL A 48 24.79 -10.52 26.16
C VAL A 48 23.63 -9.86 26.89
N VAL A 49 22.89 -9.03 26.17
CA VAL A 49 21.67 -8.39 26.65
C VAL A 49 20.51 -8.93 25.81
N VAL A 50 19.48 -9.43 26.47
CA VAL A 50 18.22 -9.81 25.83
C VAL A 50 17.13 -8.90 26.37
N PHE A 51 16.32 -8.34 25.48
CA PHE A 51 15.25 -7.43 25.84
C PHE A 51 14.07 -7.57 24.89
N LYS A 52 12.90 -7.13 25.36
CA LYS A 52 11.67 -7.12 24.57
C LYS A 52 10.78 -5.94 24.94
N PHE A 53 9.98 -5.49 23.99
CA PHE A 53 8.83 -4.65 24.23
C PHE A 53 7.81 -5.42 25.08
N SER A 54 7.40 -4.80 26.18
CA SER A 54 6.38 -5.29 27.10
C SER A 54 5.52 -4.10 27.52
N PRO A 55 4.32 -3.93 26.96
CA PRO A 55 3.38 -2.92 27.42
C PRO A 55 3.03 -3.26 28.87
N GLU A 56 3.46 -2.42 29.82
CA GLU A 56 3.29 -2.68 31.24
C GLU A 56 1.79 -2.62 31.59
N LYS A 57 1.14 -3.78 31.73
CA LYS A 57 -0.13 -3.87 32.46
C LYS A 57 0.25 -3.64 33.92
N SER A 58 -0.27 -2.57 34.53
CA SER A 58 -0.04 -2.16 35.93
C SER A 58 0.28 -3.35 36.84
N HIS A 59 1.26 -3.23 37.75
CA HIS A 59 1.71 -4.28 38.68
C HIS A 59 0.59 -4.99 39.49
N ILE A 60 -0.61 -4.41 39.53
CA ILE A 60 -1.85 -4.97 40.10
C ILE A 60 -2.48 -6.04 39.19
N ASP A 61 -2.46 -5.83 37.87
CA ASP A 61 -2.95 -6.81 36.88
C ASP A 61 -2.03 -8.02 36.80
N GLN A 62 -0.72 -7.85 36.99
CA GLN A 62 0.24 -8.96 36.92
C GLN A 62 0.10 -9.95 38.10
N MET A 63 -0.29 -9.48 39.30
CA MET A 63 -0.61 -10.36 40.44
C MET A 63 -1.96 -11.07 40.29
N LEU A 64 -2.93 -10.44 39.63
CA LEU A 64 -4.21 -11.08 39.29
C LEU A 64 -4.01 -12.10 38.14
N TYR A 65 -3.22 -11.77 37.12
CA TYR A 65 -2.84 -12.66 36.01
C TYR A 65 -2.00 -13.86 36.46
N ALA A 66 -1.09 -13.69 37.42
CA ALA A 66 -0.30 -14.81 37.95
C ALA A 66 -1.16 -15.84 38.71
N ALA A 67 -2.30 -15.43 39.29
CA ALA A 67 -3.29 -16.34 39.85
C ALA A 67 -4.18 -16.99 38.77
N GLN A 68 -4.18 -16.46 37.55
CA GLN A 68 -4.90 -16.92 36.35
C GLN A 68 -3.96 -17.51 35.28
N LEU A 69 -2.82 -18.08 35.70
CA LEU A 69 -1.83 -18.75 34.84
C LEU A 69 -2.39 -19.98 34.08
N SER A 70 -3.69 -20.26 34.17
CA SER A 70 -4.39 -21.25 33.37
C SER A 70 -5.01 -20.73 32.08
N SER A 71 -4.98 -19.41 31.77
CA SER A 71 -5.46 -18.93 30.46
C SER A 71 -4.91 -17.55 30.02
N VAL A 72 -3.60 -17.36 29.96
CA VAL A 72 -3.09 -16.38 28.96
C VAL A 72 -3.51 -16.94 27.61
N THR A 73 -4.47 -16.30 26.96
CA THR A 73 -4.88 -16.71 25.60
C THR A 73 -3.63 -16.66 24.72
N GLY A 74 -3.34 -17.71 23.95
CA GLY A 74 -2.16 -17.77 23.07
C GLY A 74 -1.99 -16.48 22.24
N ASN A 75 -3.12 -15.91 21.83
CA ASN A 75 -3.27 -14.67 21.10
C ASN A 75 -2.53 -13.45 21.70
N GLU A 76 -2.53 -13.24 23.03
CA GLU A 76 -1.82 -12.09 23.63
C GLU A 76 -0.30 -12.24 23.52
N ARG A 77 0.17 -13.48 23.61
CA ARG A 77 1.59 -13.83 23.44
C ARG A 77 2.01 -13.62 21.99
N ASP A 78 1.19 -14.08 21.04
CA ASP A 78 1.46 -14.00 19.61
C ASP A 78 1.58 -12.54 19.10
N VAL A 79 0.73 -11.64 19.62
CA VAL A 79 0.82 -10.20 19.29
C VAL A 79 2.10 -9.59 19.85
N GLY A 80 2.46 -9.91 21.10
CA GLY A 80 3.69 -9.45 21.72
C GLY A 80 4.94 -9.91 20.95
N ASP A 81 4.98 -11.20 20.59
CA ASP A 81 6.07 -11.80 19.83
C ASP A 81 6.23 -11.14 18.46
N THR A 82 5.12 -10.89 17.76
CA THR A 82 5.11 -10.20 16.47
C THR A 82 5.59 -8.74 16.57
N PHE A 83 5.24 -8.03 17.65
CA PHE A 83 5.73 -6.67 17.92
C PHE A 83 7.23 -6.66 18.18
N ASN A 84 7.73 -7.66 18.92
CA ASN A 84 9.15 -7.83 19.21
C ASN A 84 9.94 -8.22 17.97
N GLN A 85 9.39 -9.08 17.12
CA GLN A 85 9.95 -9.40 15.81
C GLN A 85 10.10 -8.12 14.97
N TRP A 86 9.01 -7.37 14.79
CA TRP A 86 9.05 -6.11 14.04
C TRP A 86 10.06 -5.13 14.64
N LEU A 87 10.08 -4.98 15.97
CA LEU A 87 11.03 -4.10 16.65
C LEU A 87 12.48 -4.51 16.34
N GLY A 88 12.82 -5.79 16.51
CA GLY A 88 14.17 -6.29 16.23
C GLY A 88 14.59 -6.11 14.78
N GLU A 89 13.69 -6.37 13.83
CA GLU A 89 13.93 -6.13 12.39
C GLU A 89 14.19 -4.64 12.11
N GLN A 90 13.40 -3.74 12.70
CA GLN A 90 13.60 -2.31 12.56
C GLN A 90 14.92 -1.84 13.15
N LEU A 91 15.30 -2.33 14.34
CA LEU A 91 16.57 -1.99 14.98
C LEU A 91 17.77 -2.50 14.17
N ALA A 92 17.71 -3.74 13.68
CA ALA A 92 18.75 -4.33 12.85
C ALA A 92 18.92 -3.58 11.51
N GLN A 93 17.81 -3.13 10.91
CA GLN A 93 17.83 -2.37 9.65
C GLN A 93 18.39 -0.95 9.85
N LEU A 94 18.00 -0.28 10.93
CA LEU A 94 18.35 1.12 11.17
C LEU A 94 19.74 1.28 11.79
N VAL A 95 20.20 0.31 12.57
CA VAL A 95 21.55 0.30 13.16
C VAL A 95 22.24 -1.06 12.92
N PRO A 96 22.62 -1.37 11.66
CA PRO A 96 23.22 -2.66 11.32
C PRO A 96 24.53 -2.94 12.08
N ALA A 97 25.28 -1.87 12.38
CA ALA A 97 26.53 -1.95 13.14
C ALA A 97 26.34 -2.48 14.57
N SER A 98 25.14 -2.35 15.16
CA SER A 98 24.84 -2.90 16.48
C SER A 98 24.84 -4.45 16.50
N GLY A 99 24.58 -5.09 15.36
CA GLY A 99 24.52 -6.55 15.28
C GLY A 99 23.45 -7.17 16.19
N VAL A 100 22.35 -6.46 16.44
CA VAL A 100 21.17 -7.04 17.10
C VAL A 100 20.53 -8.11 16.23
N ASP A 101 20.04 -9.17 16.85
CA ASP A 101 19.29 -10.23 16.19
C ASP A 101 18.08 -10.67 17.03
N LEU A 102 17.24 -11.52 16.44
CA LEU A 102 16.05 -12.07 17.09
C LEU A 102 16.36 -13.45 17.68
N VAL A 103 15.79 -13.73 18.85
CA VAL A 103 15.87 -15.03 19.52
C VAL A 103 14.52 -15.39 20.13
N ASP A 104 14.10 -16.65 19.96
CA ASP A 104 12.90 -17.18 20.59
C ASP A 104 13.27 -17.93 21.86
N LEU A 105 12.66 -17.53 22.97
CA LEU A 105 12.84 -18.15 24.29
C LEU A 105 11.56 -18.88 24.70
N GLU A 106 11.68 -20.09 25.24
CA GLU A 106 10.53 -20.96 25.57
C GLU A 106 9.53 -20.29 26.54
N ASP A 107 10.02 -19.57 27.54
CA ASP A 107 9.19 -18.90 28.56
C ASP A 107 8.89 -17.44 28.21
N GLU A 108 9.78 -16.76 27.49
CA GLU A 108 9.70 -15.31 27.26
C GLU A 108 9.19 -14.92 25.85
N GLY A 109 9.09 -15.86 24.90
CA GLY A 109 8.69 -15.58 23.51
C GLY A 109 9.81 -14.95 22.68
N THR A 110 9.44 -14.21 21.63
CA THR A 110 10.39 -13.55 20.73
C THR A 110 11.02 -12.33 21.39
N CYS A 111 12.35 -12.28 21.42
CA CYS A 111 13.14 -11.23 22.05
C CYS A 111 14.22 -10.70 21.11
N VAL A 112 14.67 -9.47 21.36
CA VAL A 112 15.84 -8.88 20.71
C VAL A 112 17.08 -9.21 21.54
N ARG A 113 18.12 -9.73 20.87
CA ARG A 113 19.39 -10.07 21.48
C ARG A 113 20.49 -9.17 20.94
N PHE A 114 21.28 -8.63 21.87
CA PHE A 114 22.51 -7.90 21.60
C PHE A 114 23.69 -8.70 22.15
N SER A 115 24.52 -9.23 21.25
CA SER A 115 25.67 -10.07 21.58
C SER A 115 26.95 -9.52 20.92
N PRO A 116 27.49 -8.39 21.42
CA PRO A 116 28.68 -7.76 20.85
C PRO A 116 29.89 -8.68 20.88
N LEU A 117 29.94 -9.67 21.78
CA LEU A 117 31.01 -10.67 21.79
C LEU A 117 31.08 -11.47 20.48
N MET A 118 29.93 -11.71 19.85
CA MET A 118 29.84 -12.41 18.57
C MET A 118 29.94 -11.47 17.37
N THR A 119 29.42 -10.25 17.48
CA THR A 119 29.21 -9.37 16.32
C THR A 119 30.20 -8.21 16.22
N SER A 120 30.70 -7.67 17.34
CA SER A 120 31.42 -6.39 17.35
C SER A 120 32.73 -6.42 16.57
N ALA A 121 33.45 -7.54 16.58
CA ALA A 121 34.71 -7.67 15.88
C ALA A 121 34.55 -7.69 14.35
N VAL A 122 33.38 -8.11 13.85
CA VAL A 122 33.08 -8.20 12.42
C VAL A 122 32.44 -6.91 11.93
N LEU A 123 31.53 -6.35 12.72
CA LEU A 123 30.76 -5.17 12.36
C LEU A 123 31.46 -3.85 12.73
N GLY A 124 32.50 -3.91 13.56
CA GLY A 124 33.17 -2.73 14.08
C GLY A 124 32.30 -1.94 15.06
N THR A 125 31.41 -2.61 15.79
CA THR A 125 30.45 -1.96 16.70
C THR A 125 31.17 -1.11 17.74
N GLU A 126 30.83 0.17 17.82
CA GLU A 126 31.34 1.11 18.81
C GLU A 126 30.24 1.58 19.77
N VAL A 127 30.63 2.41 20.73
CA VAL A 127 29.75 3.00 21.75
C VAL A 127 28.65 3.85 21.10
N GLN A 128 28.98 4.55 20.01
CA GLN A 128 28.06 5.40 19.26
C GLN A 128 26.95 4.59 18.59
N ASP A 129 27.24 3.36 18.16
CA ASP A 129 26.22 2.47 17.58
C ASP A 129 25.23 2.01 18.64
N VAL A 130 25.69 1.78 19.87
CA VAL A 130 24.82 1.48 21.02
C VAL A 130 23.92 2.67 21.36
N ASP A 131 24.45 3.89 21.28
CA ASP A 131 23.65 5.11 21.49
C ASP A 131 22.61 5.31 20.38
N GLN A 132 22.98 5.10 19.11
CA GLN A 132 22.06 5.14 17.97
C GLN A 132 20.97 4.06 18.08
N LEU A 133 21.33 2.85 18.53
CA LEU A 133 20.37 1.78 18.79
C LEU A 133 19.33 2.21 19.83
N MET A 134 19.78 2.88 20.90
CA MET A 134 18.88 3.41 21.92
C MET A 134 17.98 4.54 21.42
N ASP A 135 18.50 5.44 20.58
CA ASP A 135 17.69 6.50 19.98
C ASP A 135 16.64 5.93 19.01
N CYS A 136 17.01 4.91 18.24
CA CYS A 136 16.08 4.16 17.40
C CYS A 136 15.00 3.46 18.23
N LEU A 137 15.38 2.84 19.35
CA LEU A 137 14.43 2.20 20.27
C LEU A 137 13.42 3.22 20.81
N LYS A 138 13.90 4.37 21.31
CA LYS A 138 13.04 5.46 21.81
C LYS A 138 12.08 6.01 20.75
N MET A 139 12.52 6.04 19.50
CA MET A 139 11.67 6.45 18.36
C MET A 139 10.59 5.42 18.04
N LYS A 140 10.85 4.11 18.22
CA LYS A 140 9.95 3.02 17.81
C LYS A 140 8.98 2.59 18.91
N VAL A 141 9.35 2.70 20.18
CA VAL A 141 8.49 2.34 21.33
C VAL A 141 7.14 3.08 21.32
N PRO A 142 7.07 4.40 21.06
CA PRO A 142 5.78 5.10 20.94
C PRO A 142 4.89 4.54 19.83
N VAL A 143 5.47 4.17 18.68
CA VAL A 143 4.74 3.57 17.55
C VAL A 143 4.10 2.24 17.96
N LEU A 144 4.85 1.40 18.67
CA LEU A 144 4.35 0.12 19.21
C LEU A 144 3.20 0.37 20.19
N ASN A 145 3.40 1.27 21.15
CA ASN A 145 2.39 1.56 22.16
C ASN A 145 1.10 2.13 21.54
N CYS A 146 1.21 3.11 20.63
CA CYS A 146 0.07 3.68 19.92
C CYS A 146 -0.66 2.62 19.08
N THR A 147 0.07 1.80 18.32
CA THR A 147 -0.53 0.75 17.50
C THR A 147 -1.27 -0.26 18.37
N LEU A 148 -0.67 -0.67 19.50
CA LEU A 148 -1.31 -1.61 20.43
C LEU A 148 -2.61 -1.05 21.02
N GLN A 149 -2.62 0.22 21.42
CA GLN A 149 -3.82 0.85 21.99
C GLN A 149 -4.95 0.99 20.97
N LEU A 150 -4.63 1.33 19.72
CA LEU A 150 -5.62 1.58 18.67
C LEU A 150 -6.15 0.30 18.01
N ARG A 151 -5.49 -0.86 18.20
CA ARG A 151 -5.94 -2.15 17.65
C ARG A 151 -7.35 -2.52 18.05
N GLU A 152 -7.67 -2.40 19.34
CA GLU A 152 -9.01 -2.75 19.84
C GLU A 152 -10.07 -1.76 19.31
N GLU A 153 -9.75 -0.46 19.29
CA GLU A 153 -10.62 0.57 18.69
C GLU A 153 -10.88 0.28 17.21
N PHE A 154 -9.84 -0.09 16.46
CA PHE A 154 -9.92 -0.45 15.05
C PHE A 154 -10.77 -1.69 14.81
N GLU A 155 -10.55 -2.76 15.56
CA GLU A 155 -11.34 -3.98 15.47
C GLU A 155 -12.83 -3.69 15.69
N GLN A 156 -13.15 -2.94 16.75
CA GLN A 156 -14.53 -2.59 17.08
C GLN A 156 -15.20 -1.74 16.01
N GLU A 157 -14.48 -0.76 15.45
CA GLU A 157 -15.01 0.12 14.41
C GLU A 157 -15.23 -0.61 13.07
N VAL A 158 -14.32 -1.49 12.68
CA VAL A 158 -14.47 -2.33 11.50
C VAL A 158 -15.69 -3.24 11.65
N LYS A 159 -15.87 -3.88 12.82
CA LYS A 159 -17.04 -4.74 13.09
C LYS A 159 -18.37 -3.97 13.08
N ARG A 160 -18.37 -2.68 13.41
CA ARG A 160 -19.55 -1.81 13.37
C ARG A 160 -19.90 -1.37 11.95
N THR A 161 -18.91 -1.28 11.07
CA THR A 161 -19.05 -0.68 9.74
C THR A 161 -19.59 -1.68 8.71
N VAL A 162 -20.70 -1.33 8.06
CA VAL A 162 -21.33 -2.17 7.04
C VAL A 162 -20.46 -2.25 5.78
N GLY A 163 -20.31 -3.47 5.25
CA GLY A 163 -19.54 -3.75 4.03
C GLY A 163 -18.07 -4.11 4.29
N LEU A 164 -17.61 -4.00 5.54
CA LEU A 164 -16.29 -4.44 5.96
C LEU A 164 -16.38 -5.69 6.84
N SER A 165 -15.31 -6.48 6.83
CA SER A 165 -15.08 -7.59 7.73
C SER A 165 -13.69 -7.46 8.32
N TYR A 166 -13.59 -7.52 9.64
CA TYR A 166 -12.31 -7.66 10.31
C TYR A 166 -11.80 -9.09 10.12
N VAL A 167 -10.48 -9.25 9.98
CA VAL A 167 -9.81 -10.55 9.89
C VAL A 167 -8.78 -10.61 11.00
N GLU A 168 -8.91 -11.61 11.87
CA GLU A 168 -7.96 -11.83 12.97
C GLU A 168 -6.67 -12.45 12.41
N ASP A 169 -5.58 -11.70 12.48
CA ASP A 169 -4.23 -12.18 12.21
C ASP A 169 -3.27 -11.63 13.28
N PHE A 170 -2.84 -12.52 14.18
CA PHE A 170 -1.92 -12.17 15.28
C PHE A 170 -0.47 -12.06 14.84
N THR A 171 -0.13 -12.53 13.63
CA THR A 171 1.22 -12.47 13.04
C THR A 171 1.51 -11.15 12.33
N TRP A 172 0.49 -10.30 12.17
CA TRP A 172 0.66 -8.96 11.64
C TRP A 172 1.05 -7.98 12.77
N PRO A 173 2.10 -7.14 12.63
CA PRO A 173 2.48 -6.15 13.65
C PRO A 173 1.72 -4.81 13.57
N GLY A 174 0.90 -4.55 12.54
CA GLY A 174 0.27 -3.24 12.30
C GLY A 174 -1.06 -3.00 13.02
N LEU A 175 -1.88 -2.04 12.56
CA LEU A 175 -3.18 -1.71 13.18
C LEU A 175 -4.19 -2.87 13.10
N GLY A 176 -4.17 -3.63 12.01
CA GLY A 176 -5.06 -4.77 11.81
C GLY A 176 -5.31 -5.08 10.34
N VAL A 177 -6.19 -6.05 10.10
CA VAL A 177 -6.51 -6.56 8.77
C VAL A 177 -8.00 -6.40 8.49
N VAL A 178 -8.31 -5.83 7.32
CA VAL A 178 -9.69 -5.56 6.89
C VAL A 178 -9.95 -6.15 5.51
N ARG A 179 -11.15 -6.67 5.30
CA ARG A 179 -11.64 -7.17 4.02
C ARG A 179 -12.89 -6.40 3.62
N TYR A 180 -12.91 -5.85 2.42
CA TYR A 180 -14.14 -5.32 1.83
C TYR A 180 -14.96 -6.48 1.26
N VAL A 181 -16.19 -6.65 1.77
CA VAL A 181 -17.09 -7.77 1.41
C VAL A 181 -18.26 -7.29 0.55
N GLY A 182 -18.45 -5.99 0.40
CA GLY A 182 -19.56 -5.41 -0.34
C GLY A 182 -20.91 -5.57 0.36
N SER A 183 -21.98 -5.09 -0.28
CA SER A 183 -23.33 -5.21 0.27
C SER A 183 -23.88 -6.64 0.15
N ALA A 184 -24.69 -7.08 1.12
CA ALA A 184 -25.32 -8.40 1.09
C ALA A 184 -26.21 -8.62 -0.17
N GLU A 185 -26.72 -7.54 -0.76
CA GLU A 185 -27.57 -7.56 -1.96
C GLU A 185 -26.79 -7.95 -3.23
N THR A 186 -25.48 -7.64 -3.28
CA THR A 186 -24.60 -7.91 -4.42
C THR A 186 -24.27 -9.41 -4.53
N ARG A 187 -24.22 -10.11 -3.39
CA ARG A 187 -23.82 -11.54 -3.33
C ARG A 187 -24.83 -12.50 -3.98
N TYR A 188 -26.08 -12.09 -4.13
CA TYR A 188 -27.17 -12.90 -4.68
C TYR A 188 -27.48 -12.63 -6.16
N LYS A 189 -26.86 -11.62 -6.78
CA LYS A 189 -27.13 -11.23 -8.18
C LYS A 189 -26.09 -11.69 -9.21
N GLY A 190 -24.97 -12.27 -8.79
CA GLY A 190 -23.95 -12.79 -9.69
C GLY A 190 -24.42 -14.05 -10.42
N GLN A 191 -25.05 -13.88 -11.57
CA GLN A 191 -25.33 -14.94 -12.55
C GLN A 191 -24.17 -15.15 -13.54
N ASN A 192 -23.02 -14.48 -13.36
CA ASN A 192 -21.84 -14.67 -14.20
C ASN A 192 -20.89 -15.72 -13.61
N GLU A 193 -20.28 -16.51 -14.50
CA GLU A 193 -19.40 -17.65 -14.21
C GLU A 193 -18.03 -17.28 -13.59
N GLU A 194 -17.77 -16.01 -13.27
CA GLU A 194 -16.61 -15.63 -12.46
C GLU A 194 -16.92 -15.87 -10.98
N THR A 195 -16.03 -16.59 -10.29
CA THR A 195 -16.24 -16.92 -8.89
C THR A 195 -16.35 -15.63 -8.09
N PRO A 196 -17.32 -15.50 -7.15
CA PRO A 196 -17.49 -14.29 -6.33
C PRO A 196 -16.20 -13.86 -5.58
N GLU A 197 -15.25 -14.79 -5.45
CA GLU A 197 -13.90 -14.54 -4.95
C GLU A 197 -13.05 -13.64 -5.86
N LYS A 198 -13.12 -13.81 -7.19
CA LYS A 198 -12.34 -13.00 -8.15
C LYS A 198 -12.80 -11.56 -8.18
N ASP A 199 -14.10 -11.32 -8.06
CA ASP A 199 -14.62 -9.95 -8.03
C ASP A 199 -14.25 -9.25 -6.71
N MET A 200 -14.29 -9.99 -5.60
CA MET A 200 -13.79 -9.50 -4.31
C MET A 200 -12.29 -9.18 -4.37
N GLU A 201 -11.50 -10.01 -5.05
CA GLU A 201 -10.07 -9.76 -5.28
C GLU A 201 -9.84 -8.49 -6.10
N LYS A 202 -10.57 -8.30 -7.21
CA LYS A 202 -10.51 -7.09 -8.04
C LYS A 202 -10.85 -5.83 -7.24
N ILE A 203 -11.91 -5.88 -6.43
CA ILE A 203 -12.35 -4.73 -5.61
C ILE A 203 -11.30 -4.41 -4.54
N ASN A 204 -10.86 -5.40 -3.74
CA ASN A 204 -9.88 -5.16 -2.67
C ASN A 204 -8.51 -4.74 -3.22
N SER A 205 -8.08 -5.28 -4.37
CA SER A 205 -6.86 -4.85 -5.06
C SER A 205 -6.94 -3.41 -5.56
N SER A 206 -8.09 -3.01 -6.09
CA SER A 206 -8.33 -1.62 -6.54
C SER A 206 -8.44 -0.67 -5.35
N LEU A 207 -9.06 -1.13 -4.26
CA LEU A 207 -9.15 -0.38 -3.00
C LEU A 207 -7.77 -0.13 -2.43
N LEU A 208 -6.89 -1.14 -2.38
CA LEU A 208 -5.52 -0.95 -1.93
C LEU A 208 -4.79 0.11 -2.77
N LYS A 209 -4.91 0.06 -4.11
CA LYS A 209 -4.28 1.06 -4.99
C LYS A 209 -4.74 2.46 -4.63
N LYS A 210 -6.05 2.64 -4.47
CA LYS A 210 -6.63 3.93 -4.07
C LYS A 210 -6.16 4.37 -2.69
N LEU A 211 -6.02 3.46 -1.72
CA LEU A 211 -5.51 3.78 -0.39
C LEU A 211 -4.03 4.19 -0.41
N ASN A 212 -3.21 3.54 -1.24
CA ASN A 212 -1.79 3.89 -1.40
C ASN A 212 -1.56 5.19 -2.19
N GLU A 213 -2.54 5.63 -3.00
CA GLU A 213 -2.51 6.95 -3.66
C GLU A 213 -2.79 8.10 -2.69
N LEU A 214 -3.36 7.80 -1.51
CA LEU A 214 -3.59 8.81 -0.49
C LEU A 214 -2.26 9.16 0.19
N GLU A 215 -1.97 10.46 0.31
CA GLU A 215 -0.83 10.98 1.08
C GLU A 215 -1.08 10.77 2.59
N SER A 216 -0.89 9.54 3.06
CA SER A 216 -1.01 9.14 4.45
C SER A 216 0.30 8.55 4.96
N ASP A 217 0.58 8.72 6.25
CA ASP A 217 1.75 8.13 6.92
C ASP A 217 1.55 6.62 7.21
N LEU A 218 0.43 6.02 6.75
CA LEU A 218 0.09 4.62 6.94
C LEU A 218 0.57 3.76 5.77
N LEU A 219 1.10 2.59 6.09
CA LEU A 219 1.42 1.57 5.11
C LEU A 219 0.20 0.68 4.87
N PHE A 220 -0.16 0.45 3.60
CA PHE A 220 -1.17 -0.54 3.23
C PHE A 220 -0.57 -1.62 2.33
N SER A 221 -0.86 -2.88 2.60
CA SER A 221 -0.43 -4.02 1.77
C SER A 221 -1.55 -5.02 1.53
N LEU A 222 -1.43 -5.82 0.46
CA LEU A 222 -2.33 -6.97 0.25
C LEU A 222 -1.90 -8.12 1.16
N GLY A 223 -2.90 -8.91 1.55
CA GLY A 223 -2.66 -10.20 2.18
C GLY A 223 -1.98 -11.22 1.27
N PRO A 224 -1.54 -12.34 1.84
CA PRO A 224 -0.92 -13.42 1.08
C PRO A 224 -1.88 -13.97 0.01
N GLU A 225 -1.33 -14.32 -1.15
CA GLU A 225 -2.08 -14.87 -2.30
C GLU A 225 -2.71 -16.25 -1.99
N PHE A 226 -2.18 -16.94 -0.98
CA PHE A 226 -2.58 -18.27 -0.53
C PHE A 226 -2.98 -18.23 0.95
N GLY A 227 -4.07 -18.91 1.33
CA GLY A 227 -4.56 -18.96 2.72
C GLY A 227 -6.04 -18.63 2.88
N ALA A 228 -6.52 -18.60 4.12
CA ALA A 228 -7.88 -18.18 4.47
C ALA A 228 -8.04 -16.65 4.50
N GLU A 229 -6.93 -15.90 4.58
CA GLU A 229 -6.85 -14.44 4.64
C GLU A 229 -6.70 -13.77 3.26
N LYS A 230 -7.12 -14.45 2.17
CA LYS A 230 -7.10 -13.85 0.83
C LYS A 230 -7.94 -12.58 0.76
N ASN A 231 -7.59 -11.71 -0.18
CA ASN A 231 -8.34 -10.49 -0.51
C ASN A 231 -8.51 -9.53 0.67
N CYS A 232 -7.53 -9.46 1.57
CA CYS A 232 -7.54 -8.53 2.69
C CYS A 232 -6.51 -7.42 2.48
N ILE A 233 -6.76 -6.30 3.16
CA ILE A 233 -5.89 -5.14 3.23
C ILE A 233 -5.31 -5.10 4.64
N TYR A 234 -3.99 -5.16 4.70
CA TYR A 234 -3.20 -5.09 5.91
C TYR A 234 -2.83 -3.64 6.17
N ILE A 235 -3.16 -3.14 7.35
CA ILE A 235 -2.92 -1.76 7.75
C ILE A 235 -1.74 -1.74 8.70
N GLY A 236 -0.68 -1.03 8.33
CA GLY A 236 0.59 -0.99 9.03
C GLY A 236 0.56 -0.32 10.39
N MET A 237 1.76 -0.13 10.93
CA MET A 237 2.00 0.57 12.19
C MET A 237 1.47 2.01 12.16
N VAL A 238 1.02 2.47 13.32
CA VAL A 238 0.40 3.78 13.48
C VAL A 238 1.25 4.67 14.38
N THR A 239 1.40 5.92 13.96
CA THR A 239 1.98 6.99 14.77
C THR A 239 0.85 7.87 15.34
N GLU A 240 1.13 8.64 16.40
CA GLU A 240 0.14 9.37 17.21
C GLU A 240 -0.96 10.12 16.43
N ASP A 241 -2.13 10.24 17.07
CA ASP A 241 -3.35 10.97 16.66
C ASP A 241 -4.18 10.38 15.51
N LEU A 242 -4.11 9.07 15.24
CA LEU A 242 -4.99 8.45 14.24
C LEU A 242 -6.46 8.45 14.69
N ASP A 243 -7.34 9.01 13.85
CA ASP A 243 -8.79 8.88 13.91
C ASP A 243 -9.19 7.58 13.21
N VAL A 244 -9.37 6.55 14.03
CA VAL A 244 -9.75 5.20 13.58
C VAL A 244 -11.11 5.22 12.86
N SER A 245 -12.06 6.03 13.33
CA SER A 245 -13.38 6.14 12.71
C SER A 245 -13.30 6.77 11.31
N GLU A 246 -12.54 7.85 11.12
CA GLU A 246 -12.33 8.43 9.77
C GLU A 246 -11.64 7.44 8.83
N LEU A 247 -10.65 6.68 9.33
CA LEU A 247 -9.95 5.65 8.55
C LEU A 247 -10.92 4.56 8.07
N VAL A 248 -11.66 3.96 8.99
CA VAL A 248 -12.59 2.85 8.68
C VAL A 248 -13.72 3.33 7.77
N GLU A 249 -14.28 4.51 8.02
CA GLU A 249 -15.33 5.08 7.17
C GLU A 249 -14.82 5.32 5.75
N MET A 250 -13.59 5.84 5.60
CA MET A 250 -13.00 6.07 4.29
C MET A 250 -12.71 4.76 3.54
N ILE A 251 -12.20 3.74 4.21
CA ILE A 251 -12.00 2.41 3.61
C ILE A 251 -13.34 1.88 3.10
N ALA A 252 -14.40 1.97 3.91
CA ALA A 252 -15.73 1.53 3.52
C ALA A 252 -16.31 2.36 2.36
N ALA A 253 -16.15 3.69 2.39
CA ALA A 253 -16.64 4.58 1.34
C ALA A 253 -15.92 4.35 0.01
N SER A 254 -14.59 4.20 0.06
CA SER A 254 -13.76 3.90 -1.11
C SER A 254 -14.11 2.54 -1.70
N GLY A 255 -14.34 1.53 -0.86
CA GLY A 255 -14.78 0.20 -1.30
C GLY A 255 -16.15 0.25 -1.99
N ARG A 256 -17.12 0.98 -1.42
CA ARG A 256 -18.45 1.18 -2.03
C ARG A 256 -18.36 1.89 -3.38
N GLU A 257 -17.55 2.94 -3.48
CA GLU A 257 -17.36 3.67 -4.74
C GLU A 257 -16.77 2.76 -5.83
N ILE A 258 -15.80 1.91 -5.47
CA ILE A 258 -15.20 0.95 -6.42
C ILE A 258 -16.21 -0.13 -6.84
N GLU A 259 -16.99 -0.67 -5.90
CA GLU A 259 -18.06 -1.63 -6.19
C GLU A 259 -19.13 -1.03 -7.12
N GLU A 260 -19.61 0.18 -6.81
CA GLU A 260 -20.60 0.90 -7.62
C GLU A 260 -20.08 1.21 -9.03
N ASN A 261 -18.85 1.70 -9.15
CA ASN A 261 -18.22 1.97 -10.45
C ASN A 261 -18.07 0.69 -11.28
N SER A 262 -17.67 -0.42 -10.63
CA SER A 262 -17.52 -1.72 -11.30
C SER A 262 -18.88 -2.20 -11.83
N ARG A 263 -19.92 -2.10 -11.01
CA ARG A 263 -21.30 -2.46 -11.38
C ARG A 263 -21.87 -1.56 -12.49
N LEU A 264 -21.59 -0.26 -12.47
CA LEU A 264 -22.01 0.66 -13.52
C LEU A 264 -21.37 0.30 -14.86
N LEU A 265 -20.08 -0.04 -14.86
CA LEU A 265 -19.36 -0.50 -16.07
C LEU A 265 -19.91 -1.81 -16.61
N GLU A 266 -20.28 -2.76 -15.74
CA GLU A 266 -20.93 -4.01 -16.14
C GLU A 266 -22.29 -3.75 -16.80
N ASN A 267 -23.14 -2.92 -16.18
CA ASN A 267 -24.44 -2.56 -16.76
C ASN A 267 -24.29 -1.88 -18.13
N MET A 268 -23.33 -0.95 -18.27
CA MET A 268 -23.05 -0.31 -19.55
C MET A 268 -22.54 -1.31 -20.59
N THR A 269 -21.69 -2.24 -20.19
CA THR A 269 -21.18 -3.29 -21.07
C THR A 269 -22.30 -4.20 -21.56
N GLU A 270 -23.25 -4.55 -20.70
CA GLU A 270 -24.42 -5.34 -21.08
C GLU A 270 -25.34 -4.59 -22.05
N VAL A 271 -25.61 -3.30 -21.78
CA VAL A 271 -26.41 -2.44 -22.65
C VAL A 271 -25.75 -2.28 -24.02
N VAL A 272 -24.42 -2.07 -24.08
CA VAL A 272 -23.66 -2.01 -25.33
C VAL A 272 -23.69 -3.34 -26.08
N ARG A 273 -23.47 -4.46 -25.38
CA ARG A 273 -23.53 -5.81 -25.99
C ARG A 273 -24.91 -6.06 -26.61
N LYS A 274 -25.98 -5.73 -25.89
CA LYS A 274 -27.36 -5.85 -26.39
C LYS A 274 -27.61 -4.92 -27.57
N GLY A 275 -27.16 -3.66 -27.48
CA GLY A 275 -27.24 -2.70 -28.58
C GLY A 275 -26.56 -3.17 -29.86
N ILE A 276 -25.39 -3.81 -29.76
CA ILE A 276 -24.67 -4.40 -30.89
C ILE A 276 -25.45 -5.58 -31.49
N GLN A 277 -26.01 -6.45 -30.64
CA GLN A 277 -26.81 -7.59 -31.09
C GLN A 277 -28.08 -7.13 -31.81
N ASP A 278 -28.80 -6.17 -31.23
CA ASP A 278 -30.00 -5.60 -31.82
C ASP A 278 -29.69 -4.90 -33.15
N ALA A 279 -28.54 -4.21 -33.24
CA ALA A 279 -28.09 -3.58 -34.49
C ALA A 279 -27.79 -4.62 -35.57
N GLN A 280 -27.13 -5.72 -35.20
CA GLN A 280 -26.83 -6.81 -36.14
C GLN A 280 -28.10 -7.48 -36.67
N VAL A 281 -29.09 -7.72 -35.80
CA VAL A 281 -30.39 -8.28 -36.20
C VAL A 281 -31.15 -7.32 -37.13
N GLN A 282 -31.16 -6.03 -36.80
CA GLN A 282 -31.79 -5.03 -37.66
C GLN A 282 -31.08 -4.89 -39.01
N LEU A 283 -29.76 -4.93 -39.05
CA LEU A 283 -28.98 -4.93 -40.28
C LEU A 283 -29.25 -6.17 -41.14
N GLN A 284 -29.35 -7.36 -40.53
CA GLN A 284 -29.73 -8.58 -41.24
C GLN A 284 -31.13 -8.47 -41.83
N LYS A 285 -32.11 -8.01 -41.04
CA LYS A 285 -33.48 -7.81 -41.50
C LYS A 285 -33.57 -6.79 -42.64
N ALA A 286 -32.88 -5.65 -42.51
CA ALA A 286 -32.83 -4.64 -43.57
C ALA A 286 -32.14 -5.14 -44.83
N ASN A 287 -31.13 -6.02 -44.69
CA ASN A 287 -30.50 -6.68 -45.83
C ASN A 287 -31.45 -7.69 -46.51
N GLU A 288 -32.20 -8.48 -45.75
CA GLU A 288 -33.23 -9.39 -46.29
C GLU A 288 -34.35 -8.63 -47.01
N GLU A 289 -34.85 -7.53 -46.42
CA GLU A 289 -35.83 -6.65 -47.05
C GLU A 289 -35.28 -6.03 -48.34
N ARG A 290 -34.02 -5.56 -48.32
CA ARG A 290 -33.34 -5.05 -49.52
C ARG A 290 -33.21 -6.12 -50.59
N LEU A 291 -32.82 -7.35 -50.24
CA LEU A 291 -32.74 -8.47 -51.17
C LEU A 291 -34.11 -8.84 -51.74
N LEU A 292 -35.18 -8.72 -50.94
CA LEU A 292 -36.55 -8.95 -51.36
C LEU A 292 -37.03 -7.86 -52.32
N GLU A 293 -36.77 -6.58 -52.02
CA GLU A 293 -37.10 -5.44 -52.88
C GLU A 293 -36.31 -5.49 -54.21
N GLU A 294 -34.99 -5.75 -54.14
CA GLU A 294 -34.15 -5.92 -55.33
C GLU A 294 -34.51 -7.20 -56.11
N GLY A 295 -34.98 -8.25 -55.44
CA GLY A 295 -35.43 -9.51 -56.04
C GLY A 295 -36.77 -9.40 -56.77
N LEU A 296 -37.71 -8.62 -56.26
CA LEU A 296 -39.02 -8.38 -56.90
C LEU A 296 -38.90 -7.48 -58.16
N LEU A 297 -38.02 -6.49 -58.12
CA LEU A 297 -37.83 -5.52 -59.20
C LEU A 297 -37.05 -6.05 -60.42
N ARG A 298 -36.38 -7.21 -60.31
CA ARG A 298 -35.63 -7.82 -61.42
C ARG A 298 -36.43 -8.81 -62.28
N GLN A 299 -37.69 -9.10 -61.95
CA GLN A 299 -38.45 -10.16 -62.63
C GLN A 299 -39.72 -9.73 -63.37
N ILE A 300 -40.06 -8.43 -63.40
CA ILE A 300 -41.24 -7.95 -64.13
C ILE A 300 -40.81 -7.10 -65.34
N PRO A 301 -40.92 -7.62 -66.58
CA PRO A 301 -40.76 -6.80 -67.77
C PRO A 301 -42.04 -5.96 -67.98
N VAL A 302 -42.09 -4.78 -67.37
CA VAL A 302 -43.10 -3.78 -67.74
C VAL A 302 -42.54 -2.97 -68.92
N VAL A 303 -42.94 -3.37 -70.13
CA VAL A 303 -42.71 -2.61 -71.37
C VAL A 303 -43.34 -1.21 -71.21
N GLY A 304 -42.52 -0.21 -70.90
CA GLY A 304 -43.00 1.18 -70.79
C GLY A 304 -42.00 2.22 -70.29
N SER A 305 -40.90 1.85 -69.62
CA SER A 305 -39.86 2.84 -69.26
C SER A 305 -38.47 2.21 -69.16
N VAL A 306 -37.75 2.20 -70.28
CA VAL A 306 -36.36 1.71 -70.37
C VAL A 306 -35.38 2.62 -69.61
N MET A 307 -35.82 3.80 -69.15
CA MET A 307 -34.98 4.78 -68.46
C MET A 307 -34.66 4.39 -67.01
N ASN A 308 -35.46 3.51 -66.39
CA ASN A 308 -35.29 3.11 -64.99
C ASN A 308 -34.38 1.87 -64.81
N TRP A 309 -34.12 1.12 -65.90
CA TRP A 309 -33.23 -0.05 -65.88
C TRP A 309 -31.74 0.31 -65.94
N PHE A 310 -31.42 1.49 -66.47
CA PHE A 310 -30.05 1.99 -66.61
C PHE A 310 -29.59 2.91 -65.46
N SER A 311 -30.44 3.16 -64.48
CA SER A 311 -30.09 3.99 -63.31
C SER A 311 -30.07 3.12 -62.06
N PRO A 312 -28.89 2.73 -61.54
CA PRO A 312 -28.84 2.06 -60.25
C PRO A 312 -29.40 3.03 -59.21
N PHE A 313 -30.46 2.63 -58.50
CA PHE A 313 -30.92 3.38 -57.34
C PHE A 313 -29.76 3.42 -56.34
N HIS A 314 -29.16 4.60 -56.17
CA HIS A 314 -28.23 4.86 -55.09
C HIS A 314 -29.04 4.93 -53.78
N ALA A 315 -29.43 3.78 -53.26
CA ALA A 315 -29.90 3.68 -51.88
C ALA A 315 -28.70 4.00 -50.99
N SER A 316 -28.64 5.24 -50.49
CA SER A 316 -27.65 5.65 -49.49
C SER A 316 -27.75 4.69 -48.31
N PRO A 317 -26.64 4.11 -47.82
CA PRO A 317 -26.69 3.24 -46.66
C PRO A 317 -27.30 4.00 -45.47
N LYS A 318 -28.44 3.51 -44.96
CA LYS A 318 -29.05 4.02 -43.73
C LYS A 318 -28.12 3.66 -42.57
N GLY A 319 -27.31 4.60 -42.10
CA GLY A 319 -26.52 4.40 -40.90
C GLY A 319 -27.41 4.44 -39.66
N GLN A 320 -27.08 3.64 -38.66
CA GLN A 320 -27.65 3.75 -37.31
C GLN A 320 -26.52 4.03 -36.32
N THR A 321 -26.83 4.78 -35.26
CA THR A 321 -25.90 5.10 -34.18
C THR A 321 -26.50 4.62 -32.87
N PHE A 322 -25.67 4.04 -32.00
CA PHE A 322 -26.12 3.57 -30.70
C PHE A 322 -25.99 4.68 -29.67
N ASN A 323 -27.09 5.11 -29.08
CA ASN A 323 -27.09 6.12 -28.04
C ASN A 323 -26.90 5.45 -26.68
N LEU A 324 -25.69 5.60 -26.11
CA LEU A 324 -25.32 5.02 -24.82
C LEU A 324 -26.19 5.51 -23.65
N THR A 325 -26.75 6.72 -23.74
CA THR A 325 -27.56 7.33 -22.68
C THR A 325 -28.99 6.79 -22.70
N ALA A 326 -29.54 6.57 -23.89
CA ALA A 326 -30.90 6.05 -24.07
C ALA A 326 -30.95 4.51 -24.09
N GLY A 327 -29.80 3.84 -24.29
CA GLY A 327 -29.71 2.38 -24.42
C GLY A 327 -30.38 1.85 -25.70
N SER A 328 -30.56 2.70 -26.71
CA SER A 328 -31.30 2.38 -27.94
C SER A 328 -30.58 2.82 -29.20
N LEU A 329 -30.88 2.14 -30.32
CA LEU A 329 -30.40 2.49 -31.64
C LEU A 329 -31.22 3.65 -32.22
N GLU A 330 -30.54 4.69 -32.69
CA GLU A 330 -31.13 5.84 -33.36
C GLU A 330 -30.66 5.91 -34.82
N SER A 331 -31.53 6.39 -35.71
CA SER A 331 -31.18 6.58 -37.12
C SER A 331 -30.16 7.73 -37.27
N THR A 332 -29.08 7.51 -38.05
CA THR A 332 -28.09 8.57 -38.34
C THR A 332 -28.57 9.58 -39.37
N GLU A 333 -29.77 9.42 -39.93
CA GLU A 333 -30.32 10.36 -40.92
C GLU A 333 -30.41 11.78 -40.34
N THR A 334 -30.80 11.94 -39.07
CA THR A 334 -30.87 13.23 -38.38
C THR A 334 -29.48 13.84 -38.13
N THR A 335 -28.49 13.01 -37.82
CA THR A 335 -27.07 13.42 -37.66
C THR A 335 -26.45 13.87 -38.97
N TYR A 336 -26.81 13.24 -40.09
CA TYR A 336 -26.37 13.64 -41.43
C TYR A 336 -27.02 14.96 -41.87
N ILE A 337 -28.32 15.11 -41.61
CA ILE A 337 -29.08 16.34 -41.94
C ILE A 337 -28.56 17.53 -41.11
N SER A 338 -28.27 17.32 -39.82
CA SER A 338 -27.74 18.37 -38.93
C SER A 338 -26.30 18.76 -39.27
N LYS A 339 -25.43 17.80 -39.65
CA LYS A 339 -24.07 18.12 -40.12
C LYS A 339 -24.03 18.82 -41.47
N ALA A 340 -24.98 18.54 -42.37
CA ALA A 340 -25.07 19.23 -43.66
C ALA A 340 -25.45 20.73 -43.54
N GLN A 341 -25.93 21.17 -42.36
CA GLN A 341 -26.30 22.55 -42.05
C GLN A 341 -25.35 23.24 -41.04
N ALA A 342 -24.19 22.65 -40.78
CA ALA A 342 -23.23 22.97 -39.71
C ALA A 342 -23.33 24.37 -39.05
N THR A 343 -23.56 24.36 -37.73
CA THR A 343 -22.68 25.08 -36.79
C THR A 343 -22.38 24.16 -35.62
N GLY A 344 -21.09 23.99 -35.33
CA GLY A 344 -20.52 22.89 -34.57
C GLY A 344 -21.06 22.71 -33.15
N ILE A 345 -21.29 21.46 -32.79
CA ILE A 345 -21.48 21.03 -31.41
C ILE A 345 -20.49 19.89 -31.20
N THR A 346 -19.54 20.13 -30.30
CA THR A 346 -18.54 19.16 -29.83
C THR A 346 -19.22 17.90 -29.29
N PRO A 347 -18.58 16.73 -29.39
CA PRO A 347 -19.10 15.49 -28.81
C PRO A 347 -19.34 15.66 -27.30
N PRO A 348 -20.32 14.96 -26.71
CA PRO A 348 -20.55 15.03 -25.27
C PRO A 348 -19.27 14.61 -24.53
N PRO A 349 -18.88 15.32 -23.45
CA PRO A 349 -17.72 14.94 -22.68
C PRO A 349 -17.93 13.54 -22.09
N THR A 350 -16.87 12.73 -22.14
CA THR A 350 -16.74 11.52 -21.32
C THR A 350 -17.04 11.90 -19.86
N PRO A 351 -17.85 11.14 -19.10
CA PRO A 351 -18.10 11.47 -17.71
C PRO A 351 -16.80 11.32 -16.91
N THR A 352 -16.08 12.43 -16.72
CA THR A 352 -15.03 12.54 -15.72
C THR A 352 -15.71 12.77 -14.37
N SER A 353 -15.52 11.83 -13.45
CA SER A 353 -15.95 11.91 -12.06
C SER A 353 -15.15 13.00 -11.32
N SER A 354 -15.55 14.26 -11.46
CA SER A 354 -15.01 15.35 -10.64
C SER A 354 -15.93 15.63 -9.45
N HIS A 355 -15.80 14.82 -8.40
CA HIS A 355 -16.23 15.20 -7.05
C HIS A 355 -15.16 14.78 -6.03
N ALA A 356 -13.96 15.32 -6.17
CA ALA A 356 -13.10 15.52 -5.01
C ALA A 356 -13.61 16.77 -4.28
N LYS A 357 -14.23 16.57 -3.11
CA LYS A 357 -14.38 17.67 -2.15
C LYS A 357 -13.00 18.26 -1.94
N GLN A 358 -12.81 19.53 -2.28
CA GLN A 358 -11.58 20.26 -1.97
C GLN A 358 -11.38 20.22 -0.44
N LYS A 359 -10.49 19.34 0.02
CA LYS A 359 -9.83 19.44 1.33
C LYS A 359 -8.52 20.16 1.08
N PHE A 360 -8.21 21.13 1.93
CA PHE A 360 -7.07 22.05 1.76
C PHE A 360 -5.73 21.29 1.76
N PRO A 361 -4.72 21.76 1.00
CA PRO A 361 -3.37 21.21 1.07
C PRO A 361 -2.81 21.34 2.49
N GLY A 362 -2.29 20.24 3.06
CA GLY A 362 -1.54 20.24 4.32
C GLY A 362 -2.21 19.59 5.54
N GLN A 363 -3.43 19.04 5.42
CA GLN A 363 -3.97 18.17 6.48
C GLN A 363 -3.48 16.74 6.28
N LYS A 364 -2.67 16.25 7.22
CA LYS A 364 -2.34 14.82 7.29
C LYS A 364 -3.64 14.02 7.44
N LEU A 365 -3.81 13.03 6.58
CA LEU A 365 -5.02 12.23 6.51
C LEU A 365 -5.23 11.47 7.83
N PHE A 366 -6.48 11.38 8.29
CA PHE A 366 -6.89 10.63 9.48
C PHE A 366 -6.38 11.15 10.82
N LYS A 367 -6.03 12.44 10.95
CA LYS A 367 -5.66 12.98 12.27
C LYS A 367 -6.88 13.45 13.04
N ARG A 368 -7.01 13.03 14.30
CA ARG A 368 -8.08 13.48 15.20
C ARG A 368 -8.05 15.01 15.28
N ALA A 369 -9.17 15.65 14.94
CA ALA A 369 -9.27 17.11 15.02
C ALA A 369 -9.12 17.54 16.49
N GLY A 370 -8.08 18.33 16.77
CA GLY A 370 -7.72 18.75 18.12
C GLY A 370 -8.90 19.39 18.85
N ARG A 371 -9.18 18.87 20.06
CA ARG A 371 -10.07 19.45 21.05
C ARG A 371 -9.40 20.70 21.66
N ASN A 372 -9.38 21.80 20.91
CA ASN A 372 -8.98 23.10 21.42
C ASN A 372 -10.24 23.97 21.54
N SER A 373 -10.50 24.37 22.78
CA SER A 373 -11.54 25.31 23.17
C SER A 373 -11.31 26.71 22.60
N ASP A 374 -12.42 27.41 22.43
CA ASP A 374 -12.61 28.86 22.30
C ASP A 374 -12.44 29.52 20.93
N GLY A 375 -13.58 30.04 20.44
CA GLY A 375 -13.62 31.43 19.98
C GLY A 375 -14.03 31.65 18.54
N VAL A 376 -15.30 32.06 18.39
CA VAL A 376 -15.88 32.93 17.34
C VAL A 376 -15.88 32.47 15.88
N SER A 377 -17.10 32.15 15.45
CA SER A 377 -17.59 32.33 14.10
C SER A 377 -17.35 33.76 13.60
N GLU A 378 -16.80 33.93 12.40
CA GLU A 378 -17.15 35.05 11.53
C GLU A 378 -17.37 34.55 10.10
N THR A 379 -18.50 34.95 9.57
CA THR A 379 -19.00 34.68 8.22
C THR A 379 -18.54 35.78 7.27
N SER A 380 -18.65 35.52 5.95
CA SER A 380 -18.70 36.51 4.86
C SER A 380 -17.36 37.22 4.53
N SER A 381 -17.06 37.71 3.33
CA SER A 381 -17.64 37.67 1.99
C SER A 381 -16.61 38.26 1.02
N VAL A 382 -16.76 37.91 -0.25
CA VAL A 382 -16.01 38.39 -1.44
C VAL A 382 -15.89 39.92 -1.50
N SER A 383 -14.74 40.44 -1.94
CA SER A 383 -14.63 41.58 -2.87
C SER A 383 -13.23 41.71 -3.51
N GLN A 384 -13.24 41.74 -4.83
CA GLN A 384 -12.16 42.02 -5.78
C GLN A 384 -12.00 43.55 -5.92
N ALA A 385 -10.77 44.08 -5.94
CA ALA A 385 -10.47 45.39 -6.54
C ALA A 385 -8.98 45.51 -6.94
N THR A 386 -8.79 45.46 -8.27
CA THR A 386 -7.81 46.06 -9.18
C THR A 386 -6.57 46.82 -8.69
N ASP A 387 -5.48 46.52 -9.42
CA ASP A 387 -4.23 47.25 -9.70
C ASP A 387 -4.24 48.79 -9.65
N LEU A 388 -3.13 49.40 -9.21
CA LEU A 388 -2.17 50.11 -10.07
C LEU A 388 -1.09 50.88 -9.26
N ASP A 389 0.16 50.48 -9.50
CA ASP A 389 1.29 51.30 -9.95
C ASP A 389 2.20 52.08 -8.98
N ARG A 390 3.51 52.03 -9.36
CA ARG A 390 4.58 53.01 -9.14
C ARG A 390 5.27 53.01 -7.76
N GLY A 391 6.60 52.93 -7.59
CA GLY A 391 7.77 52.95 -8.47
C GLY A 391 9.00 53.37 -7.64
N GLU A 392 10.17 52.89 -8.04
CA GLU A 392 11.51 53.52 -7.89
C GLU A 392 12.41 53.34 -6.61
N PHE A 393 13.55 52.68 -6.88
CA PHE A 393 14.96 53.02 -6.58
C PHE A 393 15.48 53.34 -5.16
N ALA A 394 16.46 52.54 -4.70
CA ALA A 394 17.86 52.91 -4.34
C ALA A 394 18.48 51.79 -3.49
N ALA A 395 19.44 51.00 -4.00
CA ALA A 395 20.89 51.24 -4.05
C ALA A 395 21.62 51.12 -2.69
N SER A 396 22.49 50.09 -2.63
CA SER A 396 23.47 49.72 -1.58
C SER A 396 24.56 50.77 -1.34
N PRO A 397 25.46 50.58 -0.35
CA PRO A 397 26.78 49.94 -0.64
C PRO A 397 27.26 48.96 0.48
N LEU A 398 27.72 47.76 0.13
CA LEU A 398 29.13 47.35 -0.07
C LEU A 398 30.02 47.36 1.20
N GLN A 399 30.45 46.16 1.59
CA GLN A 399 31.86 45.88 1.91
C GLN A 399 32.23 44.46 1.45
N GLN A 400 33.27 44.42 0.60
CA GLN A 400 34.00 43.26 0.08
C GLN A 400 35.22 42.98 0.95
N GLU A 401 35.58 41.71 1.10
CA GLU A 401 36.93 41.13 0.89
C GLU A 401 36.74 39.60 0.74
N ASN A 402 36.92 38.97 -0.42
CA ASN A 402 38.17 38.44 -1.04
C ASN A 402 39.01 37.57 -0.07
N GLY A 403 39.54 36.40 -0.43
CA GLY A 403 39.64 35.60 -1.65
C GLY A 403 40.12 34.19 -1.23
N GLU A 404 39.76 33.09 -1.88
CA GLU A 404 40.31 32.46 -3.11
C GLU A 404 40.71 31.00 -2.77
N PRO A 405 40.75 30.08 -3.75
CA PRO A 405 40.50 28.66 -3.54
C PRO A 405 41.79 27.81 -3.55
N LEU A 406 41.76 26.69 -2.82
CA LEU A 406 42.81 25.66 -2.90
C LEU A 406 42.26 24.39 -3.56
N SER A 407 42.93 24.06 -4.66
CA SER A 407 42.92 22.83 -5.44
C SER A 407 43.76 21.73 -4.77
N GLU A 408 43.21 20.52 -4.62
CA GLU A 408 43.94 19.24 -4.45
C GLU A 408 43.02 18.13 -4.98
N SER A 409 43.13 17.69 -6.24
CA SER A 409 43.94 16.57 -6.73
C SER A 409 43.73 15.23 -5.99
N MET A 410 42.84 14.39 -6.55
CA MET A 410 42.74 12.95 -6.29
C MET A 410 44.02 12.19 -6.67
N PRO A 411 44.38 11.11 -5.96
CA PRO A 411 45.13 9.99 -6.52
C PRO A 411 44.20 8.86 -7.00
N PRO A 412 44.62 8.05 -7.99
CA PRO A 412 43.74 7.14 -8.74
C PRO A 412 43.61 5.74 -8.12
N LEU A 413 42.48 5.09 -8.42
CA LEU A 413 42.29 3.64 -8.33
C LEU A 413 43.18 2.89 -9.34
N PRO A 414 43.71 1.70 -9.00
CA PRO A 414 44.15 0.74 -10.00
C PRO A 414 42.97 -0.09 -10.53
N GLN A 415 42.71 0.00 -11.83
CA GLN A 415 42.05 -1.05 -12.62
C GLN A 415 43.12 -1.96 -13.26
N GLU A 416 42.63 -3.08 -13.82
CA GLU A 416 43.32 -4.15 -14.57
C GLU A 416 43.68 -5.38 -13.71
N THR A 417 43.35 -6.63 -14.06
CA THR A 417 43.07 -7.24 -15.38
C THR A 417 42.12 -8.43 -15.26
N THR A 418 41.16 -8.49 -16.19
CA THR A 418 40.56 -9.72 -16.71
C THR A 418 41.63 -10.56 -17.41
N SER A 419 41.78 -11.84 -17.03
CA SER A 419 42.44 -12.85 -17.86
C SER A 419 41.54 -14.07 -18.00
N VAL A 420 41.13 -14.33 -19.24
CA VAL A 420 40.26 -15.43 -19.66
C VAL A 420 41.10 -16.51 -20.36
N SER A 421 40.78 -17.77 -20.03
CA SER A 421 40.99 -19.03 -20.80
C SER A 421 42.37 -19.73 -20.78
N PRO A 422 42.47 -21.06 -21.10
CA PRO A 422 41.43 -22.03 -21.51
C PRO A 422 41.39 -23.34 -20.67
N GLY A 423 40.39 -24.19 -20.93
CA GLY A 423 40.08 -25.39 -20.15
C GLY A 423 40.69 -26.73 -20.60
N ALA A 424 40.30 -27.79 -19.86
CA ALA A 424 40.33 -29.20 -20.24
C ALA A 424 39.40 -29.95 -19.24
N LYS A 425 38.23 -30.43 -19.65
CA LYS A 425 37.92 -31.84 -19.98
C LYS A 425 38.45 -32.88 -18.99
N SER A 426 37.53 -33.46 -18.20
CA SER A 426 37.29 -34.91 -18.08
C SER A 426 36.15 -35.15 -17.08
N GLN A 427 34.98 -35.64 -17.49
CA GLN A 427 34.62 -37.02 -17.83
C GLN A 427 33.89 -37.68 -16.64
N ALA A 428 32.55 -37.78 -16.79
CA ALA A 428 31.67 -38.60 -15.97
C ALA A 428 31.90 -40.10 -16.24
N PRO A 429 31.47 -40.96 -15.30
CA PRO A 429 30.30 -41.80 -15.54
C PRO A 429 29.31 -41.69 -14.36
N GLY A 430 28.00 -41.87 -14.47
CA GLY A 430 27.24 -42.78 -15.33
C GLY A 430 26.69 -43.92 -14.47
N ASN A 431 25.35 -44.05 -14.46
CA ASN A 431 24.49 -45.11 -13.91
C ASN A 431 24.11 -44.99 -12.41
N ASP A 432 22.92 -45.37 -11.95
CA ASP A 432 21.56 -45.60 -12.49
C ASP A 432 20.77 -46.17 -11.30
N HIS A 433 19.45 -45.91 -11.26
CA HIS A 433 18.42 -46.65 -10.49
C HIS A 433 18.48 -46.54 -8.94
N LEU A 434 17.38 -46.54 -8.17
CA LEU A 434 16.01 -47.04 -8.40
C LEU A 434 15.06 -46.44 -7.34
N LEU A 435 13.81 -46.28 -7.74
CA LEU A 435 12.63 -46.06 -6.90
C LEU A 435 12.49 -47.13 -5.80
N SER A 436 12.10 -46.69 -4.61
CA SER A 436 11.02 -47.25 -3.77
C SER A 436 10.62 -46.27 -2.69
#